data_AF-A0A3A0CGJ8-F1
#
_entry.id   AF-A0A3A0CGJ8-F1
#
_cell.length_a   1.000
_cell.length_b   1.000
_cell.length_c   1.000
_cell.angle_alpha   90.00
_cell.angle_beta   90.00
_cell.angle_gamma   90.00
#
_symmetry.space_group_name_H-M   'P 1'
#
loop_
_entity.id
_entity.type
_entity.pdbx_description
1 polymer ?
#
loop_
_entity_poly.entity_id
_entity_poly.type
_entity_poly.pdbx_seq_one_letter_code
_entity_poly.pdbx_strand_id
1 'polypeptide(L)' 'MDGIEYTELIITCEACGNVKRYPVNSQEECDRIFREFRCENSCGRNLYSFITIGTLKREAAPNLESSETPVEQ' A
#
# COMPACT_ATOMS: atom_id res chain seq x y z
N MET A 1 14.10 -2.59 -12.18
CA MET A 1 12.75 -1.96 -12.18
C MET A 1 12.33 -1.80 -10.74
N ASP A 2 12.04 -0.58 -10.31
CA ASP A 2 11.42 -0.37 -8.99
C ASP A 2 10.01 -1.00 -9.01
N GLY A 3 9.73 -1.89 -8.06
CA GLY A 3 8.47 -2.62 -7.96
C GLY A 3 7.76 -2.33 -6.64
N ILE A 4 6.43 -2.26 -6.66
CA ILE A 4 5.62 -2.18 -5.44
C ILE A 4 5.20 -3.59 -5.05
N GLU A 5 5.55 -4.01 -3.84
CA GLU A 5 5.00 -5.19 -3.21
C GLU A 5 3.82 -4.80 -2.33
N TYR A 6 2.61 -5.08 -2.79
CA TYR A 6 1.41 -4.91 -1.98
C TYR A 6 1.39 -5.93 -0.86
N THR A 7 0.84 -5.53 0.29
CA THR A 7 0.82 -6.37 1.50
C THR A 7 -0.54 -6.35 2.19
N GLU A 8 -1.20 -5.20 2.24
CA GLU A 8 -2.48 -5.06 2.93
C GLU A 8 -3.42 -4.13 2.18
N LEU A 9 -4.70 -4.51 2.09
CA LEU A 9 -5.82 -3.65 1.74
C LEU A 9 -6.67 -3.44 2.98
N ILE A 10 -6.91 -2.18 3.34
CA ILE A 10 -7.80 -1.81 4.43
C ILE A 10 -9.02 -1.15 3.82
N ILE A 11 -10.22 -1.66 4.13
CA ILE A 11 -11.50 -1.10 3.71
C ILE A 11 -12.25 -0.64 4.95
N THR A 12 -12.72 0.61 4.94
CA THR A 12 -13.51 1.21 6.01
C THR A 12 -14.88 1.61 5.50
N CYS A 13 -15.92 1.33 6.28
CA CYS A 13 -17.25 1.87 6.04
C CYS A 13 -17.46 3.11 6.92
N GLU A 14 -17.45 4.29 6.31
CA GLU A 14 -17.57 5.58 7.02
C GLU A 14 -18.94 5.79 7.67
N ALA A 15 -19.95 5.00 7.26
CA ALA A 15 -21.29 5.10 7.82
C ALA A 15 -21.43 4.44 9.20
N CYS A 16 -20.79 3.29 9.40
CA CYS A 16 -20.93 2.48 10.62
C CYS A 16 -19.60 2.25 11.36
N GLY A 17 -18.49 2.74 10.81
CA GLY A 17 -17.15 2.60 11.40
C GLY A 17 -16.53 1.21 11.29
N ASN A 18 -17.13 0.28 10.52
CA ASN A 18 -16.56 -1.05 10.36
C ASN A 18 -15.27 -1.00 9.52
N VAL A 19 -14.22 -1.64 10.00
CA VAL A 19 -12.90 -1.70 9.33
C VAL A 19 -12.55 -3.16 9.08
N LYS A 20 -12.21 -3.49 7.83
CA LYS A 20 -11.71 -4.82 7.44
C LYS A 20 -10.34 -4.70 6.81
N ARG A 21 -9.48 -5.66 7.14
CA ARG A 21 -8.10 -5.74 6.65
C ARG A 21 -7.94 -7.05 5.88
N TYR A 22 -7.31 -6.96 4.72
CA TYR A 22 -7.10 -8.09 3.82
C TYR A 22 -5.63 -8.17 3.46
N PRO A 23 -4.94 -9.29 3.70
CA PRO A 23 -3.64 -9.52 3.11
C PRO A 23 -3.81 -9.65 1.60
N VAL A 24 -2.94 -8.98 0.83
CA VAL A 24 -3.01 -8.93 -0.63
C VAL A 24 -1.62 -9.00 -1.21
N ASN A 25 -1.48 -9.54 -2.43
CA ASN A 25 -0.19 -9.68 -3.10
C ASN A 25 -0.11 -8.91 -4.42
N SER A 26 -1.22 -8.34 -4.90
CA SER A 26 -1.26 -7.54 -6.11
C SER A 26 -2.35 -6.48 -6.10
N GLN A 27 -2.25 -5.52 -7.02
CA GLN A 27 -3.29 -4.52 -7.20
C GLN A 27 -4.59 -5.13 -7.74
N GLU A 28 -4.53 -6.14 -8.63
CA GLU A 28 -5.76 -6.77 -9.13
C GLU A 28 -6.55 -7.47 -8.02
N GLU A 29 -5.85 -8.06 -7.06
CA GLU A 29 -6.47 -8.66 -5.88
C GLU A 29 -7.17 -7.60 -5.03
N CYS A 30 -6.55 -6.43 -4.86
CA CYS A 30 -7.17 -5.32 -4.15
C CYS A 30 -8.49 -4.89 -4.80
N ASP A 31 -8.47 -4.71 -6.13
CA ASP A 31 -9.63 -4.30 -6.90
C ASP A 31 -10.78 -5.32 -6.82
N ARG A 32 -10.44 -6.62 -6.88
CA ARG A 32 -11.41 -7.71 -6.74
C ARG A 32 -12.07 -7.67 -5.37
N ILE A 33 -11.28 -7.60 -4.29
CA ILE A 33 -11.80 -7.58 -2.91
C ILE A 33 -12.69 -6.36 -2.71
N PHE A 34 -12.28 -5.17 -3.15
CA PHE A 34 -13.09 -3.96 -3.01
C PHE A 34 -14.43 -4.07 -3.78
N ARG A 35 -14.43 -4.66 -4.99
CA ARG A 35 -15.63 -4.90 -5.79
C ARG A 35 -16.56 -5.96 -5.21
N GLU A 36 -16.06 -6.90 -4.41
CA GLU A 36 -16.87 -7.92 -3.75
C GLU A 36 -17.31 -7.50 -2.35
N PHE A 37 -16.59 -6.58 -1.70
CA PHE A 37 -16.84 -6.13 -0.34
C PHE A 37 -18.29 -5.67 -0.13
N ARG A 38 -18.86 -6.16 0.97
CA ARG A 38 -20.18 -5.76 1.50
C ARG A 38 -20.01 -5.53 2.99
N CYS A 39 -20.45 -4.37 3.46
CA CYS A 39 -20.50 -4.09 4.88
C CYS A 39 -21.56 -4.99 5.54
N GLU A 40 -21.22 -5.59 6.68
CA GLU A 40 -22.10 -6.47 7.46
C GLU A 40 -23.40 -5.76 7.88
N ASN A 41 -23.35 -4.44 8.07
CA ASN A 41 -24.50 -3.59 8.37
C ASN A 41 -25.28 -3.16 7.11
N SER A 42 -24.98 -3.73 5.94
CA SER A 42 -25.63 -3.42 4.66
C SER A 42 -25.62 -1.93 4.27
N CYS A 43 -24.59 -1.19 4.69
CA CYS A 43 -24.42 0.20 4.32
C CYS A 43 -24.20 0.39 2.80
N GLY A 44 -24.49 1.57 2.30
CA GLY A 44 -24.26 1.94 0.89
C GLY A 44 -22.79 1.90 0.51
N ARG A 45 -22.48 1.38 -0.69
CA ARG A 45 -21.09 1.23 -1.19
C ARG A 45 -20.40 2.56 -1.46
N ASN A 46 -21.17 3.61 -1.68
CA ASN A 46 -20.70 4.99 -1.83
C ASN A 46 -20.09 5.56 -0.53
N LEU A 47 -20.21 4.84 0.60
CA LEU A 47 -19.70 5.24 1.91
C LEU A 47 -18.46 4.43 2.31
N TYR A 48 -17.85 3.72 1.36
CA TYR A 48 -16.65 2.93 1.60
C TYR A 48 -15.40 3.75 1.22
N SER A 49 -14.40 3.74 2.07
CA SER A 49 -13.05 4.23 1.81
C SER A 49 -12.08 3.03 1.83
N PHE A 50 -10.94 3.16 1.16
CA PHE A 50 -9.90 2.13 1.21
C PHE A 50 -8.50 2.71 1.14
N ILE A 51 -7.53 1.96 1.69
CA ILE A 51 -6.10 2.26 1.63
C ILE A 51 -5.38 0.96 1.26
N THR A 52 -4.43 1.06 0.33
CA THR A 52 -3.48 -0.03 0.03
C THR A 52 -2.12 0.27 0.66
N ILE A 53 -1.53 -0.75 1.27
CA ILE A 53 -0.21 -0.71 1.89
C ILE A 53 0.72 -1.61 1.08
N GLY A 54 1.87 -1.06 0.71
CA GLY A 54 2.91 -1.81 0.02
C GLY A 54 4.29 -1.23 0.26
N THR A 55 5.30 -2.01 -0.11
CA THR A 55 6.71 -1.64 0.00
C THR A 55 7.28 -1.35 -1.37
N LEU A 56 7.98 -0.23 -1.51
CA LEU A 56 8.76 0.08 -2.71
C LEU A 56 10.09 -0.68 -2.63
N LYS A 57 10.29 -1.63 -3.54
CA LYS A 57 11.60 -2.23 -3.79
C LYS A 57 12.39 -1.29 -4.69
N ARG A 58 13.41 -0.66 -4.13
CA ARG A 58 14.38 0.15 -4.87
C ARG A 58 15.61 -0.70 -5.14
N GLU A 59 16.04 -0.79 -6.40
CA GLU A 59 17.36 -1.36 -6.69
C GLU A 59 18.43 -0.42 -6.09
N ALA A 60 19.37 -0.97 -5.31
CA ALA A 60 20.41 -0.18 -4.68
C ALA A 60 21.14 0.65 -5.73
N ALA A 61 21.16 1.97 -5.55
CA ALA A 61 21.98 2.84 -6.38
C ALA A 61 23.45 2.40 -6.24
N PRO A 62 24.22 2.31 -7.33
CA PRO A 62 25.65 2.04 -7.21
C PRO A 62 26.29 3.13 -6.34
N ASN A 63 27.07 2.69 -5.36
CA ASN A 63 27.81 3.54 -4.43
C ASN A 63 28.52 4.69 -5.18
N LEU A 64 28.06 5.92 -4.98
CA LEU A 64 28.88 7.10 -5.25
C LEU A 64 29.83 7.24 -4.06
N GLU A 65 30.95 6.51 -4.12
CA GLU A 65 32.06 6.71 -3.21
C GLU A 65 32.49 8.18 -3.31
N SER A 66 32.21 8.93 -2.24
CA SER A 66 32.62 10.33 -2.13
C SER A 66 34.13 10.36 -1.96
N SER A 67 34.81 10.88 -2.98
CA SER A 67 36.26 11.13 -2.94
C SER A 67 36.52 12.29 -1.98
N GLU A 68 36.69 12.00 -0.69
CA GLU A 68 37.23 12.95 0.27
C GLU A 68 38.72 13.12 -0.02
N THR A 69 39.10 14.20 -0.71
CA THR A 69 40.51 14.63 -0.75
C THR A 69 40.87 15.26 0.59
N PRO A 70 41.91 14.78 1.30
CA PRO A 70 42.35 15.40 2.53
C PRO A 70 42.95 16.78 2.24
N VAL A 71 42.54 17.79 3.00
CA VAL A 71 43.15 19.12 3.03
C VAL A 71 44.28 19.07 4.06
N GLU A 72 45.54 19.09 3.61
CA GLU A 72 46.72 19.26 4.47
C GLU A 72 46.75 20.70 5.04
N GLN A 73 47.05 20.81 6.34
CA GLN A 73 47.39 22.07 7.03
C GLN A 73 48.87 22.10 7.38
#